data_AF-A0A0J9ETB2-F1
#
_entry.id   AF-A0A0J9ETB2-F1
#
_cell.length_a   1.000
_cell.length_b   1.000
_cell.length_c   1.000
_cell.angle_alpha   90.00
_cell.angle_beta   90.00
_cell.angle_gamma   90.00
#
_symmetry.space_group_name_H-M   'P 1'
#
loop_
_entity.id
_entity.type
_entity.pdbx_description
1 polymer ?
#
loop_
_entity_poly.entity_id
_entity_poly.type
_entity_poly.pdbx_seq_one_letter_code
_entity_poly.pdbx_strand_id
1 'polypeptide(L)' 'MTVISLTHRPFLFPLLNSGTIATAFGATAGIFAVFFFGEVPRVRKDILMNIPVIGGYWERSIPPEDNPF' A
#
# COMPACT_ATOMS: atom_id res chain seq x y z
N MET A 1 16.97 37.71 42.42
CA MET A 1 15.60 37.20 42.28
C MET A 1 15.50 36.55 40.91
N THR A 2 15.80 35.25 40.85
CA THR A 2 15.96 34.50 39.61
C THR A 2 14.75 33.59 39.43
N VAL A 3 13.70 34.10 38.79
CA VAL A 3 12.54 33.31 38.37
C VAL A 3 12.16 33.74 36.97
N ILE A 4 13.02 33.43 35.99
CA ILE A 4 12.62 33.44 34.59
C ILE A 4 11.94 32.09 34.36
N SER A 5 10.62 32.18 34.48
CA SER A 5 9.60 31.18 34.18
C SER A 5 10.04 30.15 33.15
N LEU A 6 10.24 28.94 33.65
CA LEU A 6 9.83 27.69 33.03
C LEU A 6 8.50 27.85 32.26
N THR A 7 8.31 27.12 31.16
CA THR A 7 7.01 26.78 30.54
C THR A 7 6.52 27.62 29.34
N HIS A 8 7.27 27.63 28.24
CA HIS A 8 6.62 27.57 26.92
C HIS A 8 7.50 26.79 25.94
N ARG A 9 7.64 25.47 26.16
CA ARG A 9 8.14 24.57 25.12
C ARG A 9 7.09 24.57 24.01
N PRO A 10 7.41 24.91 22.76
CA PRO A 10 6.42 24.84 21.69
C PRO A 10 5.96 23.39 21.59
N PHE A 11 4.67 23.19 21.80
CA PHE A 11 3.96 21.91 21.81
C PHE A 11 3.85 21.35 20.38
N LEU A 12 4.99 21.21 19.69
CA LEU A 12 5.13 20.81 18.28
C LEU A 12 5.28 19.29 18.10
N PHE A 13 4.75 18.49 19.02
CA PHE A 13 4.73 17.02 18.91
C PHE A 13 3.33 16.53 19.31
N PRO A 14 2.45 16.27 18.32
CA PRO A 14 2.26 14.87 17.90
C PRO A 14 2.00 14.68 16.38
N LEU A 15 2.50 15.53 15.49
CA LEU A 15 2.28 15.37 14.04
C LEU A 15 2.92 14.09 13.46
N LEU A 16 4.00 13.61 14.06
CA LEU A 16 4.67 12.37 13.66
C LEU A 16 3.81 11.12 13.94
N ASN A 17 2.97 11.12 14.98
CA ASN A 17 2.21 9.93 15.39
C ASN A 17 1.05 9.62 14.44
N SER A 18 0.31 10.64 13.99
CA SER A 18 -0.84 10.42 13.10
C SER A 18 -0.40 9.98 11.70
N GLY A 19 0.73 10.50 11.20
CA GLY A 19 1.28 10.11 9.91
C GLY A 19 1.67 8.63 9.88
N THR A 20 2.41 8.15 10.87
CA THR A 20 2.82 6.74 10.95
C THR A 20 1.63 5.79 10.99
N ILE A 21 0.60 6.14 11.77
CA ILE A 21 -0.62 5.33 11.88
C ILE A 21 -1.37 5.32 10.53
N ALA A 22 -1.58 6.49 9.92
CA ALA A 22 -2.26 6.59 8.64
C ALA A 22 -1.54 5.82 7.52
N THR A 23 -0.20 5.87 7.48
CA THR A 23 0.59 5.08 6.53
C THR A 23 0.43 3.58 6.77
N ALA A 24 0.43 3.11 8.03
CA ALA A 24 0.25 1.70 8.34
C ALA A 24 -1.13 1.20 7.88
N PHE A 25 -2.19 1.97 8.13
CA PHE A 25 -3.53 1.65 7.64
C PHE A 25 -3.62 1.70 6.11
N GLY A 26 -3.05 2.73 5.48
CA GLY A 26 -3.06 2.86 4.03
C GLY A 26 -2.32 1.72 3.32
N ALA A 27 -1.15 1.34 3.82
CA ALA A 27 -0.38 0.21 3.29
C ALA A 27 -1.15 -1.10 3.42
N THR A 28 -1.72 -1.37 4.61
CA THR A 28 -2.47 -2.61 4.87
C THR A 28 -3.73 -2.68 4.02
N ALA A 29 -4.50 -1.59 3.95
CA ALA A 29 -5.69 -1.49 3.11
C ALA A 29 -5.36 -1.63 1.61
N GLY A 30 -4.25 -1.04 1.15
CA GLY A 30 -3.78 -1.18 -0.22
C GLY A 30 -3.43 -2.61 -0.59
N ILE A 31 -2.66 -3.30 0.27
CA ILE A 31 -2.35 -4.72 0.09
C ILE A 31 -3.63 -5.55 0.05
N PHE A 32 -4.51 -5.35 1.04
CA PHE A 32 -5.81 -6.05 1.09
C PHE A 32 -6.62 -5.86 -0.20
N ALA A 33 -6.72 -4.63 -0.70
CA ALA A 33 -7.45 -4.33 -1.93
C ALA A 33 -6.85 -5.03 -3.15
N VAL A 34 -5.52 -4.99 -3.30
CA VAL A 34 -4.84 -5.65 -4.44
C VAL A 34 -5.07 -7.16 -4.43
N PHE A 35 -5.04 -7.81 -3.25
CA PHE A 35 -5.33 -9.24 -3.14
C PHE A 35 -6.79 -9.58 -3.39
N PHE A 36 -7.73 -8.79 -2.85
CA PHE A 36 -9.17 -9.03 -3.01
C PHE A 36 -9.63 -8.80 -4.46
N PHE A 37 -9.09 -7.77 -5.12
CA PHE A 37 -9.38 -7.49 -6.53
C PHE A 37 -8.47 -8.25 -7.50
N GLY A 38 -7.63 -9.18 -7.05
CA GLY A 38 -6.77 -10.00 -7.92
C GLY A 38 -7.54 -10.88 -8.92
N GLU A 39 -8.83 -11.14 -8.67
CA GLU A 39 -9.72 -11.82 -9.62
C GLU A 39 -10.07 -10.94 -10.83
N VAL A 40 -10.04 -9.62 -10.67
CA VAL A 40 -10.30 -8.67 -11.76
C VAL A 40 -9.13 -8.73 -12.75
N PRO A 41 -9.36 -9.08 -14.03
CA PRO A 41 -8.28 -9.28 -15.01
C PRO A 41 -7.34 -8.08 -15.13
N ARG A 42 -7.89 -6.87 -14.97
CA ARG A 42 -7.13 -5.61 -15.03
C ARG A 42 -6.17 -5.44 -13.85
N VAL A 43 -6.60 -5.68 -12.61
CA VAL A 43 -5.74 -5.58 -11.42
C VAL A 43 -4.64 -6.63 -11.47
N ARG A 44 -4.98 -7.85 -11.92
CA ARG A 44 -4.01 -8.92 -12.09
C ARG A 44 -2.91 -8.54 -13.09
N LYS A 45 -3.29 -8.09 -14.28
CA LYS A 45 -2.34 -7.79 -15.37
C LYS A 45 -1.57 -6.48 -15.17
N ASP A 46 -2.18 -5.46 -14.56
CA ASP A 46 -1.53 -4.16 -14.39
C ASP A 46 -0.75 -4.02 -13.07
N ILE A 47 -1.13 -4.74 -12.00
CA ILE A 47 -0.46 -4.65 -10.69
C ILE A 47 0.28 -5.94 -10.37
N LEU A 48 -0.44 -7.07 -10.26
CA LEU A 48 0.13 -8.32 -9.74
C LEU A 48 1.21 -8.91 -10.66
N MET A 49 0.98 -8.92 -11.98
CA MET A 49 1.95 -9.41 -12.97
C MET A 49 3.20 -8.53 -13.09
N ASN A 50 3.14 -7.25 -12.67
CA ASN A 50 4.28 -6.33 -12.72
C ASN A 50 5.21 -6.43 -11.50
N ILE A 51 4.96 -7.36 -10.57
CA ILE A 51 5.82 -7.57 -9.41
C ILE A 51 7.02 -8.43 -9.84
N PRO A 52 8.28 -7.93 -9.73
CA PRO A 52 9.44 -8.55 -10.36
C PRO A 52 9.81 -9.95 -9.84
N VAL A 53 9.34 -10.33 -8.65
CA VAL A 53 9.67 -11.64 -8.03
C VAL A 53 8.55 -12.66 -8.21
N ILE A 54 7.29 -12.22 -8.16
CA ILE A 54 6.12 -13.12 -8.07
C ILE A 54 5.12 -12.93 -9.22
N GLY A 55 5.33 -11.95 -10.12
CA GLY A 55 4.35 -11.59 -11.15
C GLY A 55 3.99 -12.73 -12.10
N GLY A 56 4.95 -13.61 -12.42
CA GLY A 56 4.72 -14.80 -13.24
C GLY A 56 3.74 -15.81 -12.63
N TYR A 57 3.51 -15.79 -11.32
CA TYR A 57 2.52 -16.67 -10.67
C TYR A 57 1.08 -16.36 -11.12
N TRP A 58 0.81 -15.11 -11.50
CA TRP A 58 -0.51 -14.68 -11.93
C TRP A 58 -0.71 -14.74 -13.45
N GLU A 59 0.31 -15.18 -14.20
CA GLU A 59 0.22 -15.35 -15.64
C GLU A 59 -0.74 -16.49 -16.00
N ARG A 60 -1.82 -16.17 -16.71
CA ARG A 60 -2.64 -17.18 -17.40
C ARG A 60 -2.33 -17.10 -18.87
N SER A 61 -1.40 -17.93 -19.34
CA SER A 61 -1.22 -18.16 -20.77
C SER A 61 -2.40 -19.00 -21.27
N ILE A 62 -3.19 -18.44 -22.17
CA ILE A 62 -4.18 -19.21 -22.93
C ILE A 62 -3.49 -19.58 -24.24
N PRO A 63 -3.26 -20.88 -24.53
CA PRO A 63 -2.69 -21.30 -25.80
C PRO A 63 -3.56 -20.76 -26.96
N PRO A 64 -2.97 -20.23 -28.05
CA PRO A 64 -3.74 -19.70 -29.17
C PRO A 64 -4.67 -20.73 -29.81
N GLU A 65 -4.33 -22.01 -29.72
CA GLU A 65 -5.13 -23.16 -30.17
C GLU A 65 -6.38 -23.42 -29.32
N ASP A 66 -6.37 -23.01 -28.05
CA ASP A 66 -7.50 -23.10 -27.12
C ASP A 66 -8.41 -21.85 -27.18
N ASN A 67 -8.12 -20.91 -28.09
CA ASN A 67 -8.89 -19.69 -28.25
C ASN A 67 -9.85 -19.80 -29.45
N PRO A 68 -11.18 -19.91 -29.22
CA PRO A 68 -12.17 -20.00 -30.30
C PRO A 68 -12.49 -18.67 -31.01
N PHE A 69 -11.70 -17.60 -30.78
CA PHE A 69 -11.84 -16.27 -31.40
C PHE A 69 -10.51 -15.71 -31.91
#